data_AF-A0A1Q5CZB9-F1
#
_entry.id   AF-A0A1Q5CZB9-F1
#
_cell.length_a   1.000
_cell.length_b   1.000
_cell.length_c   1.000
_cell.angle_alpha   90.00
_cell.angle_beta   90.00
_cell.angle_gamma   90.00
#
_symmetry.space_group_name_H-M   'P 1'
#
loop_
_entity.id
_entity.type
_entity.pdbx_description
1 polymer ?
#
loop_
_entity_poly.entity_id
_entity_poly.type
_entity_poly.pdbx_seq_one_letter_code
_entity_poly.pdbx_strand_id
1 'polypeptide(L)'
;MRPLTFSDDKGNEEAWLPGGPLSVVDAIREFMDQHLDDDSTSLRIEDEGSEEALVLLFDGGAVCRVKGAQSPRTEYRLVTHASAYGTQIAQFVRGGFIALDRHGPWLPDIAALGRARLRNEFDASVLRRTHPRELRRRLEVLTRVDGREPATAGEVTHLGFGNGDGDTVNAWFAADARALVVTYDHTSALISPDDARAHAELYDGVPADVLAPVRDVPETATTRNVPHPDGGTLVAATGVFHFSGPCAMADGLLTRLQEARLGIEDTGVDRLLERFLAMKDFTPGAVAEAAEWWSADDVARGFAATAALEEAQSASARLDQDALDRFCRIWADSGYNDRWDVHYVLFDSRTLEEAGETRDELLSLIRTLGLERVDAPPGAADGEVWVRTDPRIDSELERWS
;
A
#
# COMPACT_ATOMS: atom_id res chain seq x y z
N MET A 1 -31.87 -29.58 -2.21
CA MET A 1 -30.70 -29.51 -1.31
C MET A 1 -30.06 -30.88 -1.28
N ARG A 2 -28.74 -30.93 -1.13
CA ARG A 2 -27.91 -32.15 -1.21
C ARG A 2 -27.38 -32.52 0.19
N PRO A 3 -27.11 -33.80 0.50
CA PRO A 3 -26.43 -34.19 1.74
C PRO A 3 -25.10 -33.46 1.88
N LEU A 4 -24.75 -33.09 3.10
CA LEU A 4 -23.45 -32.49 3.42
C LEU A 4 -22.84 -33.17 4.64
N THR A 5 -21.53 -33.18 4.71
CA THR A 5 -20.78 -33.63 5.88
C THR A 5 -19.98 -32.45 6.44
N PHE A 6 -20.06 -32.22 7.75
CA PHE A 6 -19.31 -31.20 8.46
C PHE A 6 -18.21 -31.87 9.27
N SER A 7 -16.99 -31.33 9.24
CA SER A 7 -15.90 -31.83 10.09
C SER A 7 -14.94 -30.74 10.52
N ASP A 8 -14.28 -30.92 11.65
CA ASP A 8 -13.26 -29.99 12.17
C ASP A 8 -11.86 -30.61 12.19
N ASP A 9 -10.87 -29.82 12.61
CA ASP A 9 -9.47 -30.26 12.78
C ASP A 9 -9.25 -31.19 13.98
N LYS A 10 -10.26 -31.37 14.84
CA LYS A 10 -10.24 -32.22 16.03
C LYS A 10 -10.85 -33.61 15.77
N GLY A 11 -11.34 -33.84 14.55
CA GLY A 11 -11.91 -35.12 14.12
C GLY A 11 -13.38 -35.31 14.49
N ASN A 12 -14.09 -34.25 14.88
CA ASN A 12 -15.55 -34.29 15.00
C ASN A 12 -16.16 -34.28 13.60
N GLU A 13 -17.22 -35.07 13.39
CA GLU A 13 -17.89 -35.19 12.10
C GLU A 13 -19.40 -35.37 12.28
N GLU A 14 -20.19 -34.64 11.48
CA GLU A 14 -21.65 -34.76 11.45
C GLU A 14 -22.18 -34.73 10.01
N ALA A 15 -23.06 -35.68 9.68
CA ALA A 15 -23.74 -35.73 8.40
C ALA A 15 -25.11 -35.05 8.47
N TRP A 16 -25.37 -34.11 7.56
CA TRP A 16 -26.65 -33.43 7.39
C TRP A 16 -27.41 -33.97 6.17
N LEU A 17 -28.69 -34.31 6.37
CA LEU A 17 -29.58 -34.80 5.32
C LEU A 17 -30.68 -33.76 4.98
N PRO A 18 -30.97 -33.54 3.68
CA PRO A 18 -32.09 -32.70 3.26
C PRO A 18 -33.43 -33.21 3.81
N GLY A 19 -34.26 -32.28 4.31
CA GLY A 19 -35.58 -32.61 4.86
C GLY A 19 -35.60 -32.97 6.34
N GLY A 20 -34.45 -32.87 7.03
CA GLY A 20 -34.36 -32.93 8.49
C GLY A 20 -35.02 -31.74 9.20
N PRO A 21 -35.05 -31.76 10.55
CA PRO A 21 -35.72 -30.74 11.35
C PRO A 21 -35.02 -29.37 11.31
N LEU A 22 -33.71 -29.35 11.08
CA LEU A 22 -32.90 -28.13 11.01
C LEU A 22 -32.61 -27.76 9.56
N SER A 23 -32.61 -26.46 9.29
CA SER A 23 -31.99 -25.95 8.07
C SER A 23 -30.50 -26.27 8.09
N VAL A 24 -29.91 -26.48 6.93
CA VAL A 24 -28.46 -26.73 6.80
C VAL A 24 -27.60 -25.63 7.44
N VAL A 25 -28.03 -24.37 7.41
CA VAL A 25 -27.29 -23.26 8.03
C VAL A 25 -27.38 -23.34 9.54
N ASP A 26 -28.53 -23.74 10.09
CA ASP A 26 -28.70 -23.90 11.53
C ASP A 26 -27.95 -25.13 12.05
N ALA A 27 -27.93 -26.23 11.28
CA ALA A 27 -27.14 -27.41 11.60
C ALA A 27 -25.63 -27.11 11.62
N ILE A 28 -25.13 -26.34 10.64
CA ILE A 28 -23.73 -25.89 10.65
C ILE A 28 -23.45 -25.01 11.86
N ARG A 29 -24.35 -24.07 12.20
CA ARG A 29 -24.16 -23.22 13.39
C ARG A 29 -24.12 -24.04 14.67
N GLU A 30 -25.03 -25.00 14.81
CA GLU A 30 -25.06 -25.89 15.97
C GLU A 30 -23.78 -26.73 16.07
N PHE A 31 -23.28 -27.28 14.96
CA PHE A 31 -22.00 -27.96 14.91
C PHE A 31 -20.85 -27.04 15.36
N MET A 32 -20.81 -25.80 14.84
CA MET A 32 -19.81 -24.81 15.20
C MET A 32 -19.86 -24.47 16.71
N ASP A 33 -21.05 -24.23 17.25
CA ASP A 33 -21.25 -23.88 18.66
C ASP A 33 -20.89 -25.05 19.60
N GLN A 34 -21.01 -26.29 19.14
CA GLN A 34 -20.71 -27.49 19.93
C GLN A 34 -19.23 -27.89 19.89
N HIS A 35 -18.56 -27.70 18.75
CA HIS A 35 -17.25 -28.32 18.49
C HIS A 35 -16.11 -27.32 18.28
N LEU A 36 -16.41 -26.09 17.86
CA LEU A 36 -15.38 -25.07 17.65
C LEU A 36 -15.15 -24.25 18.91
N ASP A 37 -13.89 -24.02 19.23
CA ASP A 37 -13.43 -23.09 20.27
C ASP A 37 -12.30 -22.21 19.71
N ASP A 38 -11.67 -21.42 20.56
CA ASP A 38 -10.60 -20.49 20.14
C ASP A 38 -9.34 -21.20 19.60
N ASP A 39 -9.16 -22.50 19.87
CA ASP A 39 -8.03 -23.30 19.38
C ASP A 39 -8.36 -24.06 18.08
N SER A 40 -9.60 -23.98 17.59
CA SER A 40 -10.01 -24.63 16.35
C SER A 40 -9.40 -23.94 15.13
N THR A 41 -8.66 -24.70 14.33
CA THR A 41 -7.91 -24.15 13.19
C THR A 41 -8.70 -24.22 11.88
N SER A 42 -9.66 -25.15 11.75
CA SER A 42 -10.45 -25.28 10.52
C SER A 42 -11.84 -25.91 10.68
N LEU A 43 -12.72 -25.61 9.73
CA LEU A 43 -14.03 -26.25 9.54
C LEU A 43 -14.17 -26.66 8.07
N ARG A 44 -14.53 -27.90 7.80
CA ARG A 44 -14.80 -28.45 6.47
C ARG A 44 -16.29 -28.71 6.30
N ILE A 45 -16.81 -28.33 5.13
CA ILE A 45 -18.18 -28.62 4.68
C ILE A 45 -18.07 -29.31 3.33
N GLU A 46 -18.47 -30.56 3.26
CA GLU A 46 -18.29 -31.42 2.10
C GLU A 46 -19.63 -31.81 1.47
N ASP A 47 -19.70 -31.70 0.15
CA ASP A 47 -20.71 -32.33 -0.70
C ASP A 47 -20.06 -33.51 -1.42
N GLU A 48 -20.19 -34.70 -0.83
CA GLU A 48 -19.66 -35.95 -1.37
C GLU A 48 -20.19 -36.23 -2.78
N GLY A 49 -21.45 -35.88 -3.05
CA GLY A 49 -22.09 -36.16 -4.34
C GLY A 49 -21.48 -35.37 -5.50
N SER A 50 -20.90 -34.19 -5.22
CA SER A 50 -20.20 -33.37 -6.22
C SER A 50 -18.68 -33.43 -6.10
N GLU A 51 -18.14 -34.18 -5.14
CA GLU A 51 -16.72 -34.15 -4.73
C GLU A 51 -16.22 -32.70 -4.49
N GLU A 52 -17.07 -31.87 -3.86
CA GLU A 52 -16.76 -30.47 -3.53
C GLU A 52 -16.68 -30.29 -2.03
N ALA A 53 -15.66 -29.59 -1.56
CA ALA A 53 -15.64 -29.13 -0.17
C ALA A 53 -15.24 -27.67 -0.07
N LEU A 54 -15.84 -26.98 0.90
CA LEU A 54 -15.41 -25.69 1.39
C LEU A 54 -14.71 -25.91 2.74
N VAL A 55 -13.51 -25.38 2.90
CA VAL A 55 -12.77 -25.40 4.16
C VAL A 55 -12.54 -23.96 4.61
N LEU A 56 -12.87 -23.68 5.86
CA LEU A 56 -12.58 -22.42 6.54
C LEU A 56 -11.28 -22.63 7.30
N LEU A 57 -10.33 -21.70 7.16
CA LEU A 57 -9.02 -21.72 7.80
C LEU A 57 -8.96 -20.52 8.76
N PHE A 58 -9.25 -20.74 10.03
CA PHE A 58 -9.47 -19.67 11.01
C PHE A 58 -8.18 -18.92 11.34
N ASP A 59 -7.11 -19.63 11.71
CA ASP A 59 -5.77 -19.08 11.94
C ASP A 59 -5.23 -18.28 10.76
N GLY A 60 -5.71 -18.65 9.57
CA GLY A 60 -5.26 -18.11 8.31
C GLY A 60 -6.11 -16.98 7.75
N GLY A 61 -7.23 -16.63 8.37
CA GLY A 61 -8.16 -15.66 7.78
C GLY A 61 -8.52 -16.01 6.33
N ALA A 62 -8.77 -17.28 6.01
CA ALA A 62 -8.94 -17.71 4.62
C ALA A 62 -9.99 -18.81 4.47
N VAL A 63 -10.51 -18.96 3.26
CA VAL A 63 -11.26 -20.15 2.85
C VAL A 63 -10.53 -20.84 1.71
N CYS A 64 -10.64 -22.15 1.63
CA CYS A 64 -10.25 -22.89 0.44
C CYS A 64 -11.41 -23.75 -0.07
N ARG A 65 -11.41 -23.96 -1.38
CA ARG A 65 -12.32 -24.87 -2.03
C ARG A 65 -11.51 -26.05 -2.58
N VAL A 66 -11.99 -27.26 -2.35
CA VAL A 66 -11.31 -28.50 -2.72
C VAL A 66 -12.19 -29.29 -3.67
N LYS A 67 -11.68 -29.59 -4.88
CA LYS A 67 -12.37 -30.44 -5.87
C LYS A 67 -11.66 -31.77 -6.02
N GLY A 68 -12.41 -32.87 -5.93
CA GLY A 68 -11.95 -34.21 -6.21
C GLY A 68 -11.35 -34.92 -5.00
N ALA A 69 -11.73 -36.19 -4.80
CA ALA A 69 -11.28 -36.97 -3.64
C ALA A 69 -9.86 -37.55 -3.80
N GLN A 70 -9.47 -37.96 -5.01
CA GLN A 70 -8.19 -38.66 -5.26
C GLN A 70 -7.06 -37.74 -5.76
N SER A 71 -7.40 -36.59 -6.32
CA SER A 71 -6.44 -35.59 -6.79
C SER A 71 -7.00 -34.20 -6.47
N PRO A 72 -7.02 -33.84 -5.18
CA PRO A 72 -7.67 -32.63 -4.72
C PRO A 72 -7.02 -31.41 -5.36
N ARG A 73 -7.81 -30.66 -6.15
CA ARG A 73 -7.44 -29.31 -6.55
C ARG A 73 -7.93 -28.35 -5.49
N THR A 74 -7.00 -27.70 -4.81
CA THR A 74 -7.30 -26.71 -3.78
C THR A 74 -7.05 -25.32 -4.32
N GLU A 75 -8.03 -24.43 -4.17
CA GLU A 75 -7.89 -23.01 -4.46
C GLU A 75 -8.31 -22.20 -3.24
N TYR A 76 -7.70 -21.04 -3.02
CA TYR A 76 -7.79 -20.27 -1.79
C TYR A 76 -8.42 -18.90 -2.02
N ARG A 77 -8.98 -18.32 -0.97
CA ARG A 77 -9.42 -16.92 -0.97
C ARG A 77 -9.21 -16.34 0.42
N LEU A 78 -8.66 -15.13 0.47
CA LEU A 78 -8.50 -14.40 1.72
C LEU A 78 -9.87 -13.94 2.24
N VAL A 79 -10.06 -14.02 3.55
CA VAL A 79 -11.24 -13.53 4.27
C VAL A 79 -10.78 -12.45 5.25
N THR A 80 -11.06 -11.19 4.91
CA THR A 80 -10.62 -10.03 5.69
C THR A 80 -11.52 -9.70 6.88
N HIS A 81 -12.71 -10.32 6.98
CA HIS A 81 -13.67 -10.09 8.05
C HIS A 81 -14.33 -11.40 8.48
N ALA A 82 -14.48 -11.63 9.79
CA ALA A 82 -15.07 -12.86 10.33
C ALA A 82 -16.50 -13.13 9.80
N SER A 83 -17.30 -12.08 9.58
CA SER A 83 -18.65 -12.20 9.01
C SER A 83 -18.66 -12.75 7.58
N ALA A 84 -17.54 -12.68 6.86
CA ALA A 84 -17.47 -13.20 5.49
C ALA A 84 -17.50 -14.75 5.46
N TYR A 85 -17.07 -15.44 6.52
CA TYR A 85 -17.16 -16.91 6.60
C TYR A 85 -18.59 -17.41 6.46
N GLY A 86 -19.53 -16.82 7.23
CA GLY A 86 -20.95 -17.16 7.12
C GLY A 86 -21.52 -16.92 5.72
N THR A 87 -21.03 -15.88 5.03
CA THR A 87 -21.40 -15.61 3.63
C THR A 87 -20.88 -16.70 2.70
N GLN A 88 -19.61 -17.13 2.83
CA GLN A 88 -19.05 -18.21 2.01
C GLN A 88 -19.81 -19.53 2.23
N ILE A 89 -20.11 -19.88 3.49
CA ILE A 89 -20.92 -21.04 3.86
C ILE A 89 -22.28 -20.99 3.16
N ALA A 90 -23.02 -19.88 3.31
CA ALA A 90 -24.36 -19.74 2.73
C ALA A 90 -24.35 -19.87 1.20
N GLN A 91 -23.31 -19.37 0.52
CA GLN A 91 -23.20 -19.50 -0.93
C GLN A 91 -22.86 -20.93 -1.35
N PHE A 92 -21.90 -21.57 -0.68
CA PHE A 92 -21.53 -22.95 -0.97
C PHE A 92 -22.70 -23.91 -0.78
N VAL A 93 -23.45 -23.75 0.32
CA VAL A 93 -24.66 -24.50 0.60
C VAL A 93 -25.74 -24.30 -0.48
N ARG A 94 -25.87 -23.06 -0.99
CA ARG A 94 -26.90 -22.70 -1.98
C ARG A 94 -26.62 -23.27 -3.37
N GLY A 95 -25.36 -23.31 -3.80
CA GLY A 95 -25.02 -23.64 -5.19
C GLY A 95 -23.60 -24.07 -5.45
N GLY A 96 -22.88 -24.57 -4.43
CA GLY A 96 -21.53 -25.08 -4.56
C GLY A 96 -20.54 -24.05 -5.08
N PHE A 97 -19.57 -24.51 -5.88
CA PHE A 97 -18.51 -23.64 -6.39
C PHE A 97 -19.01 -22.55 -7.34
N ILE A 98 -20.05 -22.83 -8.13
CA ILE A 98 -20.66 -21.86 -9.05
C ILE A 98 -21.20 -20.64 -8.28
N ALA A 99 -21.80 -20.86 -7.11
CA ALA A 99 -22.27 -19.76 -6.26
C ALA A 99 -21.10 -18.99 -5.63
N LEU A 100 -20.01 -19.67 -5.30
CA LEU A 100 -18.81 -19.06 -4.71
C LEU A 100 -18.00 -18.19 -5.70
N ASP A 101 -18.02 -18.51 -6.99
CA ASP A 101 -17.29 -17.78 -8.04
C ASP A 101 -17.72 -16.31 -8.18
N ARG A 102 -18.94 -15.99 -7.75
CA ARG A 102 -19.49 -14.63 -7.82
C ARG A 102 -18.84 -13.63 -6.86
N HIS A 103 -17.96 -14.09 -5.95
CA HIS A 103 -17.43 -13.32 -4.83
C HIS A 103 -15.91 -13.09 -4.90
N GLY A 104 -15.38 -12.91 -6.11
CA GLY A 104 -13.98 -12.55 -6.35
C GLY A 104 -13.11 -13.71 -6.82
N PRO A 105 -11.83 -13.45 -7.16
CA PRO A 105 -10.95 -14.48 -7.68
C PRO A 105 -10.60 -15.52 -6.61
N TRP A 106 -10.21 -16.70 -7.09
CA TRP A 106 -9.60 -17.76 -6.29
C TRP A 106 -8.10 -17.82 -6.60
N LEU A 107 -7.30 -17.96 -5.56
CA LEU A 107 -5.85 -18.07 -5.61
C LEU A 107 -5.47 -19.54 -5.85
N PRO A 108 -4.50 -19.81 -6.73
CA PRO A 108 -4.24 -21.16 -7.23
C PRO A 108 -3.56 -22.08 -6.20
N ASP A 109 -2.87 -21.51 -5.21
CA ASP A 109 -2.05 -22.27 -4.27
C ASP A 109 -1.80 -21.49 -2.95
N ILE A 110 -1.17 -22.19 -2.00
CA ILE A 110 -0.85 -21.64 -0.68
C ILE A 110 0.18 -20.51 -0.73
N ALA A 111 1.08 -20.51 -1.72
CA ALA A 111 2.09 -19.47 -1.89
C ALA A 111 1.43 -18.16 -2.35
N ALA A 112 0.48 -18.24 -3.28
CA ALA A 112 -0.36 -17.13 -3.70
C ALA A 112 -1.22 -16.59 -2.55
N LEU A 113 -1.74 -17.45 -1.67
CA LEU A 113 -2.42 -17.03 -0.44
C LEU A 113 -1.47 -16.27 0.50
N GLY A 114 -0.25 -16.79 0.72
CA GLY A 114 0.77 -16.13 1.55
C GLY A 114 1.11 -14.72 1.04
N ARG A 115 1.32 -14.56 -0.28
CA ARG A 115 1.54 -13.24 -0.89
C ARG A 115 0.32 -12.32 -0.75
N ALA A 116 -0.90 -12.85 -0.88
CA ALA A 116 -2.11 -12.06 -0.70
C ALA A 116 -2.29 -11.57 0.75
N ARG A 117 -1.89 -12.37 1.74
CA ARG A 117 -1.88 -11.96 3.17
C ARG A 117 -0.89 -10.82 3.41
N LEU A 118 0.35 -10.98 2.97
CA LEU A 118 1.37 -9.93 3.10
C LEU A 118 0.93 -8.61 2.44
N ARG A 119 0.29 -8.68 1.26
CA ARG A 119 -0.31 -7.50 0.61
C ARG A 119 -1.41 -6.87 1.47
N ASN A 120 -2.29 -7.69 2.06
CA ASN A 120 -3.36 -7.19 2.92
C ASN A 120 -2.85 -6.55 4.22
N GLU A 121 -1.82 -7.14 4.84
CA GLU A 121 -1.12 -6.58 6.00
C GLU A 121 -0.46 -5.25 5.64
N PHE A 122 0.28 -5.21 4.51
CA PHE A 122 0.87 -3.98 4.02
C PHE A 122 -0.18 -2.93 3.65
N ASP A 123 -1.35 -3.32 3.15
CA ASP A 123 -2.46 -2.39 2.88
C ASP A 123 -2.92 -1.63 4.14
N ALA A 124 -2.69 -2.22 5.32
CA ALA A 124 -2.97 -1.59 6.61
C ALA A 124 -1.80 -0.75 7.16
N SER A 125 -0.59 -0.89 6.60
CA SER A 125 0.61 -0.18 7.06
C SER A 125 0.47 1.34 6.93
N VAL A 126 1.20 2.08 7.77
CA VAL A 126 1.21 3.53 7.65
C VAL A 126 1.85 3.99 6.36
N LEU A 127 2.88 3.30 5.85
CA LEU A 127 3.53 3.67 4.58
C LEU A 127 2.52 3.62 3.43
N ARG A 128 1.70 2.58 3.37
CA ARG A 128 0.63 2.44 2.37
C ARG A 128 -0.37 3.60 2.43
N ARG A 129 -0.74 4.01 3.64
CA ARG A 129 -1.74 5.06 3.90
C ARG A 129 -1.16 6.47 3.82
N THR A 130 0.16 6.60 3.87
CA THR A 130 0.84 7.88 3.81
C THR A 130 0.81 8.39 2.38
N HIS A 131 0.29 9.60 2.24
CA HIS A 131 0.30 10.31 0.97
C HIS A 131 1.75 10.49 0.46
N PRO A 132 2.05 10.28 -0.84
CA PRO A 132 3.42 10.39 -1.39
C PRO A 132 4.12 11.73 -1.10
N ARG A 133 3.38 12.85 -1.18
CA ARG A 133 3.87 14.18 -0.76
C ARG A 133 4.15 14.32 0.72
N GLU A 134 3.29 13.81 1.61
CA GLU A 134 3.57 13.88 3.05
C GLU A 134 4.77 13.00 3.40
N LEU A 135 4.89 11.83 2.75
CA LEU A 135 6.09 11.01 2.83
C LEU A 135 7.33 11.79 2.39
N ARG A 136 7.28 12.42 1.20
CA ARG A 136 8.38 13.26 0.69
C ARG A 136 8.73 14.38 1.67
N ARG A 137 7.74 15.15 2.13
CA ARG A 137 7.90 16.27 3.08
C ARG A 137 8.59 15.79 4.36
N ARG A 138 8.09 14.72 4.98
CA ARG A 138 8.72 14.16 6.19
C ARG A 138 10.13 13.68 5.92
N LEU A 139 10.37 12.97 4.81
CA LEU A 139 11.71 12.50 4.45
C LEU A 139 12.69 13.65 4.14
N GLU A 140 12.23 14.75 3.56
CA GLU A 140 13.04 15.96 3.36
C GLU A 140 13.50 16.56 4.69
N VAL A 141 12.58 16.68 5.66
CA VAL A 141 12.92 17.12 7.01
C VAL A 141 13.90 16.15 7.66
N LEU A 142 13.61 14.85 7.66
CA LEU A 142 14.45 13.82 8.30
C LEU A 142 15.85 13.73 7.68
N THR A 143 15.98 13.93 6.36
CA THR A 143 17.27 14.02 5.67
C THR A 143 18.12 15.15 6.25
N ARG A 144 17.52 16.31 6.52
CA ARG A 144 18.19 17.47 7.11
C ARG A 144 18.45 17.33 8.60
N VAL A 145 17.56 16.65 9.32
CA VAL A 145 17.80 16.27 10.73
C VAL A 145 19.06 15.40 10.82
N ASP A 146 19.27 14.51 9.87
CA ASP A 146 20.50 13.70 9.76
C ASP A 146 21.74 14.51 9.31
N GLY A 147 21.59 15.83 9.13
CA GLY A 147 22.66 16.71 8.67
C GLY A 147 23.02 16.54 7.19
N ARG A 148 22.12 15.96 6.39
CA ARG A 148 22.28 15.83 4.93
C ARG A 148 21.40 16.82 4.19
N GLU A 149 21.76 17.09 2.94
CA GLU A 149 20.92 17.87 2.03
C GLU A 149 20.29 16.95 0.99
N PRO A 150 19.01 17.17 0.62
CA PRO A 150 18.41 16.53 -0.54
C PRO A 150 19.28 16.69 -1.80
N ALA A 151 19.59 15.58 -2.46
CA ALA A 151 20.41 15.57 -3.66
C ALA A 151 19.52 15.42 -4.89
N THR A 152 19.51 16.42 -5.78
CA THR A 152 18.74 16.34 -7.03
C THR A 152 19.67 16.12 -8.21
N ALA A 153 19.41 15.05 -8.98
CA ALA A 153 20.12 14.73 -10.20
C ALA A 153 19.09 14.52 -11.33
N GLY A 154 19.10 15.42 -12.31
CA GLY A 154 18.04 15.46 -13.32
C GLY A 154 16.68 15.76 -12.70
N GLU A 155 15.68 14.91 -12.98
CA GLU A 155 14.31 15.04 -12.47
C GLU A 155 14.06 14.20 -11.20
N VAL A 156 15.11 13.64 -10.61
CA VAL A 156 15.03 12.78 -9.42
C VAL A 156 15.69 13.42 -8.22
N THR A 157 14.96 13.51 -7.11
CA THR A 157 15.46 13.95 -5.80
C THR A 157 15.67 12.73 -4.90
N HIS A 158 16.91 12.54 -4.45
CA HIS A 158 17.30 11.56 -3.44
C HIS A 158 17.22 12.17 -2.04
N LEU A 159 16.51 11.47 -1.16
CA LEU A 159 16.34 11.75 0.27
C LEU A 159 16.84 10.54 1.05
N GLY A 160 17.46 10.76 2.20
CA GLY A 160 17.91 9.64 3.01
C GLY A 160 18.43 10.02 4.38
N PHE A 161 18.14 9.13 5.34
CA PHE A 161 18.58 9.25 6.72
C PHE A 161 19.00 7.88 7.26
N GLY A 162 19.73 7.86 8.37
CA GLY A 162 20.13 6.63 9.04
C GLY A 162 20.09 6.78 10.56
N ASN A 163 20.15 5.66 11.27
CA ASN A 163 20.17 5.69 12.73
C ASN A 163 21.60 5.71 13.33
N GLY A 164 22.63 5.76 12.49
CA GLY A 164 24.03 5.68 12.94
C GLY A 164 24.54 4.26 13.21
N ASP A 165 23.66 3.28 13.38
CA ASP A 165 23.98 1.87 13.66
C ASP A 165 23.96 0.98 12.41
N GLY A 166 23.78 1.59 11.24
CA GLY A 166 23.83 0.91 9.94
C GLY A 166 22.46 0.68 9.29
N ASP A 167 21.37 1.10 9.93
CA ASP A 167 20.06 1.10 9.29
C ASP A 167 19.83 2.40 8.55
N THR A 168 19.19 2.29 7.39
CA THR A 168 18.99 3.43 6.51
C THR A 168 17.62 3.40 5.83
N VAL A 169 17.12 4.60 5.57
CA VAL A 169 16.01 4.83 4.66
C VAL A 169 16.53 5.69 3.53
N ASN A 170 16.28 5.28 2.29
CA ASN A 170 16.56 6.08 1.12
C ASN A 170 15.31 6.15 0.23
N ALA A 171 15.06 7.30 -0.37
CA ALA A 171 13.98 7.48 -1.30
C ALA A 171 14.41 8.31 -2.51
N TRP A 172 13.96 7.92 -3.69
CA TRP A 172 14.18 8.61 -4.96
C TRP A 172 12.83 9.04 -5.51
N PHE A 173 12.55 10.34 -5.48
CA PHE A 173 11.31 10.94 -5.98
C PHE A 173 11.53 11.56 -7.35
N ALA A 174 10.76 11.13 -8.35
CA ALA A 174 10.64 11.78 -9.63
C ALA A 174 9.72 13.02 -9.54
N ALA A 175 9.83 13.90 -10.52
CA ALA A 175 9.02 15.13 -10.61
C ALA A 175 7.50 14.86 -10.72
N ASP A 176 7.10 13.69 -11.24
CA ASP A 176 5.71 13.29 -11.42
C ASP A 176 5.13 12.50 -10.23
N ALA A 177 5.73 12.65 -9.05
CA ALA A 177 5.38 11.96 -7.80
C ALA A 177 5.61 10.45 -7.81
N ARG A 178 6.19 9.87 -8.86
CA ARG A 178 6.69 8.50 -8.78
C ARG A 178 7.88 8.43 -7.84
N ALA A 179 8.00 7.33 -7.12
CA ALA A 179 9.08 7.16 -6.16
C ALA A 179 9.48 5.71 -5.94
N LEU A 180 10.74 5.52 -5.55
CA LEU A 180 11.24 4.29 -4.95
C LEU A 180 11.70 4.60 -3.54
N VAL A 181 11.22 3.84 -2.56
CA VAL A 181 11.62 3.93 -1.15
C VAL A 181 12.23 2.59 -0.76
N VAL A 182 13.44 2.66 -0.25
CA VAL A 182 14.23 1.51 0.18
C VAL A 182 14.54 1.66 1.66
N THR A 183 14.24 0.62 2.42
CA THR A 183 14.72 0.46 3.79
C THR A 183 15.84 -0.56 3.80
N TYR A 184 16.80 -0.38 4.70
CA TYR A 184 17.84 -1.33 4.99
C TYR A 184 17.96 -1.47 6.51
N ASP A 185 17.57 -2.63 7.05
CA ASP A 185 17.78 -3.01 8.44
C ASP A 185 18.95 -3.99 8.51
N HIS A 186 20.07 -3.58 9.12
CA HIS A 186 21.31 -4.37 9.18
C HIS A 186 21.18 -5.69 9.97
N THR A 187 20.09 -5.86 10.72
CA THR A 187 19.78 -7.05 11.52
C THR A 187 18.73 -7.95 10.86
N SER A 188 18.13 -7.53 9.74
CA SER A 188 17.07 -8.29 9.07
C SER A 188 17.56 -9.62 8.53
N ALA A 189 16.71 -10.65 8.66
CA ALA A 189 16.89 -11.96 8.04
C ALA A 189 16.83 -11.92 6.50
N LEU A 190 16.41 -10.80 5.90
CA LEU A 190 16.40 -10.59 4.45
C LEU A 190 17.79 -10.31 3.87
N ILE A 191 18.77 -9.94 4.72
CA ILE A 191 20.13 -9.68 4.25
C ILE A 191 20.78 -10.99 3.83
N SER A 192 21.21 -11.02 2.56
CA SER A 192 21.95 -12.15 1.98
C SER A 192 23.30 -11.64 1.46
N PRO A 193 24.32 -11.50 2.32
CA PRO A 193 25.55 -10.78 1.98
C PRO A 193 26.36 -11.46 0.87
N ASP A 194 26.22 -12.79 0.74
CA ASP A 194 26.93 -13.59 -0.25
C ASP A 194 26.06 -13.96 -1.47
N ASP A 195 24.81 -13.49 -1.53
CA ASP A 195 23.87 -13.82 -2.61
C ASP A 195 23.32 -12.57 -3.30
N ALA A 196 24.13 -12.07 -4.24
CA ALA A 196 23.80 -10.94 -5.10
C ALA A 196 22.53 -11.17 -5.93
N ARG A 197 22.24 -12.42 -6.33
CA ARG A 197 21.01 -12.72 -7.08
C ARG A 197 19.80 -12.61 -6.16
N ALA A 198 19.88 -13.21 -4.98
CA ALA A 198 18.81 -13.15 -4.00
C ALA A 198 18.52 -11.72 -3.54
N HIS A 199 19.52 -10.84 -3.51
CA HIS A 199 19.30 -9.41 -3.26
C HIS A 199 18.66 -8.69 -4.46
N ALA A 200 19.15 -8.92 -5.68
CA ALA A 200 18.60 -8.30 -6.88
C ALA A 200 17.12 -8.66 -7.11
N GLU A 201 16.76 -9.92 -6.84
CA GLU A 201 15.37 -10.42 -6.91
C GLU A 201 14.41 -9.63 -6.00
N LEU A 202 14.87 -8.98 -4.92
CA LEU A 202 13.99 -8.15 -4.08
C LEU A 202 13.36 -6.99 -4.85
N TYR A 203 14.00 -6.53 -5.93
CA TYR A 203 13.53 -5.43 -6.78
C TYR A 203 12.61 -5.90 -7.92
N ASP A 204 12.34 -7.20 -8.06
CA ASP A 204 11.46 -7.70 -9.11
C ASP A 204 10.05 -7.09 -9.00
N GLY A 205 9.50 -6.68 -10.15
CA GLY A 205 8.21 -6.01 -10.24
C GLY A 205 8.25 -4.48 -10.11
N VAL A 206 9.39 -3.89 -9.75
CA VAL A 206 9.56 -2.42 -9.78
C VAL A 206 9.64 -1.93 -11.23
N PRO A 207 8.86 -0.91 -11.65
CA PRO A 207 8.97 -0.34 -12.99
C PRO A 207 10.39 0.15 -13.31
N ALA A 208 10.85 -0.10 -14.55
CA ALA A 208 12.24 0.11 -14.93
C ALA A 208 12.72 1.57 -14.77
N ASP A 209 11.83 2.53 -15.03
CA ASP A 209 12.05 3.96 -14.84
C ASP A 209 12.17 4.36 -13.36
N VAL A 210 11.45 3.68 -12.47
CA VAL A 210 11.52 3.88 -11.01
C VAL A 210 12.74 3.17 -10.41
N LEU A 211 13.20 2.08 -11.03
CA LEU A 211 14.37 1.31 -10.61
C LEU A 211 15.70 1.95 -11.07
N ALA A 212 15.70 2.66 -12.20
CA ALA A 212 16.92 3.25 -12.76
C ALA A 212 17.74 4.12 -11.77
N PRO A 213 17.13 4.94 -10.90
CA PRO A 213 17.88 5.80 -9.97
C PRO A 213 18.66 5.08 -8.87
N VAL A 214 18.41 3.78 -8.64
CA VAL A 214 19.12 2.98 -7.61
C VAL A 214 20.20 2.06 -8.19
N ARG A 215 20.45 2.13 -9.50
CA ARG A 215 21.54 1.42 -10.16
C ARG A 215 22.79 2.28 -10.22
N ASP A 216 23.93 1.68 -9.88
CA ASP A 216 25.26 2.30 -10.00
C ASP A 216 25.37 3.69 -9.34
N VAL A 217 24.61 3.89 -8.27
CA VAL A 217 24.66 5.12 -7.47
C VAL A 217 25.95 5.17 -6.65
N PRO A 218 26.55 6.35 -6.46
CA PRO A 218 27.70 6.47 -5.56
C PRO A 218 27.34 6.03 -4.14
N GLU A 219 28.23 5.30 -3.47
CA GLU A 219 28.04 4.99 -2.05
C GLU A 219 28.07 6.28 -1.21
N THR A 220 27.18 6.33 -0.22
CA THR A 220 27.09 7.43 0.74
C THR A 220 26.99 6.86 2.15
N ALA A 221 26.89 7.72 3.16
CA ALA A 221 26.65 7.28 4.53
C ALA A 221 25.33 6.49 4.69
N THR A 222 24.34 6.70 3.82
CA THR A 222 23.06 5.97 3.83
C THR A 222 22.86 5.01 2.68
N THR A 223 23.63 5.18 1.60
CA THR A 223 23.53 4.36 0.39
C THR A 223 24.67 3.36 0.36
N ARG A 224 24.37 2.12 0.74
CA ARG A 224 25.26 0.97 0.56
C ARG A 224 24.90 0.26 -0.74
N ASN A 225 25.90 -0.23 -1.47
CA ASN A 225 25.66 -0.96 -2.71
C ASN A 225 25.97 -2.46 -2.58
N VAL A 226 25.22 -3.26 -3.33
CA VAL A 226 25.40 -4.71 -3.51
C VAL A 226 25.67 -4.98 -4.99
N PRO A 227 26.62 -5.86 -5.34
CA PRO A 227 26.82 -6.26 -6.74
C PRO A 227 25.54 -6.80 -7.38
N HIS A 228 25.27 -6.42 -8.62
CA HIS A 228 24.15 -6.95 -9.40
C HIS A 228 24.60 -8.14 -10.26
N PRO A 229 23.80 -9.23 -10.39
CA PRO A 229 24.20 -10.42 -11.16
C PRO A 229 24.47 -10.15 -12.64
N ASP A 230 23.81 -9.14 -13.23
CA ASP A 230 24.02 -8.74 -14.63
C ASP A 230 25.14 -7.69 -14.81
N GLY A 231 25.92 -7.43 -13.75
CA GLY A 231 26.94 -6.38 -13.71
C GLY A 231 26.42 -5.04 -13.16
N GLY A 232 27.34 -4.24 -12.64
CA GLY A 232 27.03 -3.02 -11.90
C GLY A 232 26.63 -3.30 -10.45
N THR A 233 25.90 -2.37 -9.85
CA THR A 233 25.47 -2.42 -8.45
C THR A 233 24.03 -1.94 -8.27
N LEU A 234 23.38 -2.41 -7.21
CA LEU A 234 22.10 -1.92 -6.71
C LEU A 234 22.23 -1.47 -5.26
N VAL A 235 21.40 -0.53 -4.84
CA VAL A 235 21.32 -0.16 -3.42
C VAL A 235 20.89 -1.36 -2.57
N ALA A 236 21.59 -1.57 -1.45
CA ALA A 236 21.27 -2.58 -0.45
C ALA A 236 19.87 -2.34 0.13
N ALA A 237 19.07 -3.39 0.27
CA ALA A 237 17.68 -3.28 0.65
C ALA A 237 17.22 -4.49 1.48
N THR A 238 16.37 -4.22 2.45
CA THR A 238 15.53 -5.19 3.15
C THR A 238 14.04 -4.90 2.89
N GLY A 239 13.69 -3.66 2.58
CA GLY A 239 12.38 -3.29 2.04
C GLY A 239 12.52 -2.49 0.74
N VAL A 240 11.60 -2.74 -0.20
CA VAL A 240 11.56 -2.13 -1.53
C VAL A 240 10.10 -1.77 -1.83
N PHE A 241 9.79 -0.48 -1.79
CA PHE A 241 8.44 0.04 -1.94
C PHE A 241 8.41 1.07 -3.07
N HIS A 242 7.49 0.93 -4.01
CA HIS A 242 7.39 1.84 -5.14
C HIS A 242 6.04 2.56 -5.19
N PHE A 243 6.09 3.78 -5.69
CA PHE A 243 4.96 4.65 -5.95
C PHE A 243 4.89 4.84 -7.47
N SER A 244 4.31 3.88 -8.18
CA SER A 244 3.97 4.01 -9.62
C SER A 244 2.45 4.15 -9.81
N GLY A 245 1.79 4.66 -8.79
CA GLY A 245 0.38 4.54 -8.46
C GLY A 245 0.27 4.51 -6.93
N PRO A 246 -0.68 3.73 -6.35
CA PRO A 246 -0.68 3.49 -4.91
C PRO A 246 0.64 2.83 -4.47
N CYS A 247 1.15 3.18 -3.28
CA CYS A 247 2.33 2.54 -2.71
C CYS A 247 2.18 1.01 -2.72
N ALA A 248 3.18 0.30 -3.22
CA ALA A 248 3.21 -1.15 -3.28
C ALA A 248 4.59 -1.68 -2.88
N MET A 249 4.61 -2.89 -2.30
CA MET A 249 5.83 -3.67 -2.16
C MET A 249 6.21 -4.28 -3.51
N ALA A 250 7.51 -4.32 -3.81
CA ALA A 250 8.01 -5.07 -4.96
C ALA A 250 7.54 -6.54 -4.91
N ASP A 251 7.19 -7.11 -6.07
CA ASP A 251 6.73 -8.50 -6.16
C ASP A 251 7.82 -9.50 -5.75
N GLY A 252 9.07 -9.14 -6.00
CA GLY A 252 10.26 -9.85 -5.55
C GLY A 252 10.37 -9.93 -4.03
N LEU A 253 10.24 -8.78 -3.36
CA LEU A 253 10.18 -8.71 -1.90
C LEU A 253 9.04 -9.55 -1.32
N LEU A 254 7.83 -9.43 -1.89
CA LEU A 254 6.67 -10.25 -1.49
C LEU A 254 6.93 -11.74 -1.60
N THR A 255 7.58 -12.16 -2.68
CA THR A 255 7.96 -13.56 -2.90
C THR A 255 8.96 -14.01 -1.85
N ARG A 256 10.00 -13.21 -1.60
CA ARG A 256 11.02 -13.55 -0.60
C ARG A 256 10.44 -13.64 0.81
N LEU A 257 9.62 -12.67 1.23
CA LEU A 257 8.94 -12.70 2.53
C LEU A 257 8.11 -13.98 2.68
N GLN A 258 7.34 -14.33 1.64
CA GLN A 258 6.51 -15.53 1.66
C GLN A 258 7.33 -16.82 1.71
N GLU A 259 8.43 -16.92 0.96
CA GLU A 259 9.30 -18.11 0.92
C GLU A 259 10.06 -18.29 2.23
N ALA A 260 10.58 -17.19 2.79
CA ALA A 260 11.32 -17.18 4.05
C ALA A 260 10.40 -17.23 5.28
N ARG A 261 9.07 -17.12 5.10
CA ARG A 261 8.06 -17.01 6.17
C ARG A 261 8.34 -15.85 7.12
N LEU A 262 8.69 -14.71 6.53
CA LEU A 262 8.96 -13.44 7.20
C LEU A 262 7.76 -12.50 7.05
N GLY A 263 7.63 -11.58 7.99
CA GLY A 263 6.57 -10.58 8.01
C GLY A 263 7.00 -9.24 7.40
N ILE A 264 6.07 -8.30 7.29
CA ILE A 264 6.37 -6.96 6.78
C ILE A 264 7.35 -6.20 7.71
N GLU A 265 7.36 -6.54 9.00
CA GLU A 265 8.26 -5.99 10.01
C GLU A 265 9.73 -6.28 9.71
N ASP A 266 10.04 -7.40 9.06
CA ASP A 266 11.40 -7.80 8.68
C ASP A 266 12.00 -6.91 7.59
N THR A 267 11.16 -6.11 6.91
CA THR A 267 11.61 -5.14 5.91
C THR A 267 12.27 -3.91 6.56
N GLY A 268 12.02 -3.68 7.85
CA GLY A 268 12.41 -2.48 8.58
C GLY A 268 11.45 -1.30 8.42
N VAL A 269 10.34 -1.44 7.69
CA VAL A 269 9.36 -0.36 7.47
C VAL A 269 8.77 0.17 8.78
N ASP A 270 8.38 -0.71 9.70
CA ASP A 270 7.77 -0.30 10.98
C ASP A 270 8.80 0.43 11.85
N ARG A 271 9.98 -0.17 11.96
CA ARG A 271 11.07 0.37 12.77
C ARG A 271 11.60 1.69 12.24
N LEU A 272 11.76 1.85 10.93
CA LEU A 272 12.49 2.98 10.35
C LEU A 272 11.56 4.09 9.84
N LEU A 273 10.38 3.74 9.32
CA LEU A 273 9.44 4.69 8.75
C LEU A 273 8.21 4.90 9.64
N GLU A 274 7.60 3.84 10.17
CA GLU A 274 6.29 3.98 10.83
C GLU A 274 6.34 4.91 12.04
N ARG A 275 7.40 4.87 12.84
CA ARG A 275 7.58 5.78 13.98
C ARG A 275 7.43 7.26 13.61
N PHE A 276 7.84 7.65 12.39
CA PHE A 276 7.77 9.03 11.93
C PHE A 276 6.51 9.32 11.13
N LEU A 277 5.97 8.33 10.41
CA LEU A 277 4.78 8.49 9.58
C LEU A 277 3.47 8.39 10.38
N ALA A 278 3.45 7.63 11.47
CA ALA A 278 2.29 7.49 12.35
C ALA A 278 2.07 8.68 13.28
N MET A 279 3.05 9.59 13.38
CA MET A 279 2.93 10.81 14.19
C MET A 279 1.79 11.68 13.67
N LYS A 280 0.86 12.02 14.57
CA LYS A 280 -0.21 12.98 14.31
C LYS A 280 0.36 14.39 14.13
N ASP A 281 1.25 14.80 15.05
CA ASP A 281 1.89 16.11 15.03
C ASP A 281 3.38 15.95 14.70
N PHE A 282 3.76 16.20 13.46
CA PHE A 282 5.14 16.11 13.00
C PHE A 282 5.91 17.38 13.37
N THR A 283 6.30 17.46 14.66
CA THR A 283 7.00 18.62 15.25
C THR A 283 8.43 18.25 15.69
N PRO A 284 9.33 19.24 15.88
CA PRO A 284 10.68 18.96 16.37
C PRO A 284 10.70 18.18 17.69
N GLY A 285 9.81 18.52 18.63
CA GLY A 285 9.73 17.83 19.92
C GLY A 285 9.34 16.36 19.76
N ALA A 286 8.29 16.08 18.98
CA ALA A 286 7.84 14.72 18.73
C ALA A 286 8.90 13.86 18.00
N VAL A 287 9.61 14.44 17.03
CA VAL A 287 10.69 13.75 16.32
C VAL A 287 11.88 13.46 17.25
N ALA A 288 12.25 14.40 18.12
CA ALA A 288 13.32 14.19 19.10
C ALA A 288 12.96 13.11 20.15
N GLU A 289 11.69 12.98 20.52
CA GLU A 289 11.23 11.91 21.42
C GLU A 289 11.21 10.53 20.76
N ALA A 290 10.97 10.43 19.45
CA ALA A 290 10.84 9.16 18.74
C ALA A 290 12.16 8.57 18.21
N ALA A 291 13.21 9.39 18.14
CA ALA A 291 14.51 9.00 17.58
C ALA A 291 15.64 9.26 18.59
N GLU A 292 15.99 8.25 19.36
CA GLU A 292 17.04 8.33 20.39
C GLU A 292 18.45 8.60 19.82
N TRP A 293 18.64 8.44 18.51
CA TRP A 293 19.93 8.62 17.84
C TRP A 293 20.20 10.04 17.32
N TRP A 294 19.22 10.94 17.33
CA TRP A 294 19.43 12.35 17.01
C TRP A 294 19.33 13.22 18.27
N SER A 295 20.19 14.23 18.36
CA SER A 295 20.05 15.22 19.42
C SER A 295 18.87 16.16 19.12
N ALA A 296 18.26 16.72 20.16
CA ALA A 296 17.20 17.73 20.00
C ALA A 296 17.67 18.94 19.15
N ASP A 297 18.96 19.27 19.21
CA ASP A 297 19.57 20.35 18.42
C ASP A 297 19.67 19.99 16.92
N ASP A 298 19.99 18.74 16.58
CA ASP A 298 20.00 18.28 15.19
C ASP A 298 18.58 18.28 14.62
N VAL A 299 17.60 17.83 15.41
CA VAL A 299 16.18 17.86 15.03
C VAL A 299 15.71 19.29 14.78
N ALA A 300 15.93 20.20 15.74
CA ALA A 300 15.53 21.61 15.59
C ALA A 300 16.18 22.26 14.35
N ARG A 301 17.45 21.96 14.07
CA ARG A 301 18.17 22.47 12.90
C ARG A 301 17.56 21.97 11.59
N GLY A 302 17.24 20.68 11.48
CA GLY A 302 16.64 20.10 10.28
C GLY A 302 15.28 20.70 9.93
N PHE A 303 14.44 20.93 10.95
CA PHE A 303 13.15 21.61 10.77
C PHE A 303 13.34 23.07 10.35
N ALA A 304 14.22 23.83 11.02
CA ALA A 304 14.47 25.23 10.68
C ALA A 304 15.03 25.40 9.26
N ALA A 305 15.93 24.51 8.83
CA ALA A 305 16.47 24.52 7.47
C ALA A 305 15.38 24.27 6.42
N THR A 306 14.45 23.36 6.69
CA THR A 306 13.34 23.07 5.78
C THR A 306 12.37 24.25 5.69
N ALA A 307 11.97 24.82 6.83
CA ALA A 307 11.07 25.99 6.87
C ALA A 307 11.66 27.20 6.11
N ALA A 308 12.96 27.46 6.28
CA ALA A 308 13.63 28.55 5.56
C ALA A 308 13.61 28.36 4.03
N LEU A 309 13.70 27.12 3.55
CA LEU A 309 13.60 26.80 2.12
C LEU A 309 12.16 26.93 1.60
N GLU A 310 11.18 26.48 2.36
CA GLU A 310 9.75 26.64 2.02
C GLU A 310 9.38 28.13 1.94
N GLU A 311 9.86 28.95 2.87
CA GLU A 311 9.70 30.41 2.83
C GLU A 311 10.37 31.04 1.61
N ALA A 312 11.60 30.62 1.29
CA ALA A 312 12.34 31.13 0.12
C ALA A 312 11.66 30.74 -1.20
N GLN A 313 11.14 29.52 -1.32
CA GLN A 313 10.40 29.04 -2.49
C GLN A 313 9.07 29.78 -2.64
N SER A 314 8.33 29.95 -1.54
CA SER A 314 7.07 30.70 -1.51
C SER A 314 7.26 32.18 -1.89
N ALA A 315 8.37 32.79 -1.48
CA ALA A 315 8.72 34.16 -1.84
C ALA A 315 9.08 34.31 -3.34
N SER A 316 9.65 33.27 -3.96
CA SER A 316 10.10 33.27 -5.35
C SER A 316 8.97 32.97 -6.36
N ALA A 317 7.91 32.27 -5.94
CA ALA A 317 6.87 31.74 -6.82
C ALA A 317 5.45 32.28 -6.52
N ARG A 318 5.32 33.59 -6.23
CA ARG A 318 3.98 34.19 -6.01
C ARG A 318 3.10 33.99 -7.25
N LEU A 319 2.09 33.15 -7.09
CA LEU A 319 1.02 32.98 -8.05
C LEU A 319 0.19 34.28 -8.14
N ASP A 320 -0.39 34.51 -9.32
CA ASP A 320 -1.39 35.55 -9.51
C ASP A 320 -2.54 35.30 -8.52
N GLN A 321 -2.71 36.21 -7.56
CA GLN A 321 -3.64 36.02 -6.44
C GLN A 321 -5.09 36.03 -6.90
N ASP A 322 -5.44 36.83 -7.90
CA ASP A 322 -6.81 36.89 -8.43
C ASP A 322 -7.15 35.60 -9.20
N ALA A 323 -6.17 34.99 -9.88
CA ALA A 323 -6.33 33.69 -10.50
C ALA A 323 -6.39 32.55 -9.47
N LEU A 324 -5.59 32.64 -8.41
CA LEU A 324 -5.55 31.68 -7.32
C LEU A 324 -6.88 31.64 -6.56
N ASP A 325 -7.38 32.79 -6.13
CA ASP A 325 -8.67 32.90 -5.42
C ASP A 325 -9.83 32.33 -6.24
N ARG A 326 -9.82 32.57 -7.56
CA ARG A 326 -10.85 32.02 -8.45
C ARG A 326 -10.70 30.53 -8.65
N PHE A 327 -9.48 30.02 -8.74
CA PHE A 327 -9.23 28.57 -8.81
C PHE A 327 -9.72 27.88 -7.54
N CYS A 328 -9.33 28.38 -6.36
CA CYS A 328 -9.75 27.84 -5.06
C CYS A 328 -11.26 27.88 -4.89
N ARG A 329 -11.94 28.93 -5.38
CA ARG A 329 -13.41 29.01 -5.35
C ARG A 329 -14.07 27.94 -6.23
N ILE A 330 -13.60 27.76 -7.47
CA ILE A 330 -14.14 26.72 -8.36
C ILE A 330 -13.89 25.33 -7.76
N TRP A 331 -12.72 25.11 -7.17
CA TRP A 331 -12.40 23.88 -6.44
C TRP A 331 -13.36 23.67 -5.26
N ALA A 332 -13.60 24.69 -4.43
CA ALA A 332 -14.53 24.56 -3.31
C ALA A 332 -15.99 24.26 -3.75
N ASP A 333 -16.41 24.80 -4.90
CA ASP A 333 -17.77 24.64 -5.42
C ASP A 333 -18.01 23.30 -6.14
N SER A 334 -16.94 22.66 -6.65
CA SER A 334 -17.09 21.55 -7.62
C SER A 334 -16.03 20.47 -7.56
N GLY A 335 -15.03 20.64 -6.71
CA GLY A 335 -13.84 19.82 -6.69
C GLY A 335 -13.58 19.13 -5.37
N TYR A 336 -12.69 18.15 -5.45
CA TYR A 336 -12.14 17.42 -4.33
C TYR A 336 -10.72 17.01 -4.69
N ASN A 337 -9.92 16.63 -3.70
CA ASN A 337 -8.65 15.97 -3.98
C ASN A 337 -8.90 14.48 -4.17
N ASP A 338 -8.26 13.88 -5.17
CA ASP A 338 -8.32 12.43 -5.31
C ASP A 338 -7.83 11.73 -4.03
N ARG A 339 -8.14 10.44 -3.88
CA ARG A 339 -7.82 9.67 -2.67
C ARG A 339 -6.34 9.72 -2.29
N TRP A 340 -5.47 10.07 -3.22
CA TRP A 340 -4.04 10.07 -3.06
C TRP A 340 -3.45 11.48 -3.12
N ASP A 341 -4.26 12.54 -2.94
CA ASP A 341 -4.02 13.99 -3.20
C ASP A 341 -2.98 14.30 -4.29
N VAL A 342 -2.94 13.48 -5.35
CA VAL A 342 -2.10 13.68 -6.54
C VAL A 342 -2.80 14.60 -7.53
N HIS A 343 -4.15 14.61 -7.51
CA HIS A 343 -4.94 15.46 -8.40
C HIS A 343 -6.01 16.26 -7.67
N TYR A 344 -6.17 17.52 -8.08
CA TYR A 344 -7.41 18.26 -7.92
C TYR A 344 -8.37 17.74 -8.99
N VAL A 345 -9.48 17.13 -8.58
CA VAL A 345 -10.55 16.68 -9.47
C VAL A 345 -11.66 17.71 -9.39
N LEU A 346 -11.94 18.39 -10.49
CA LEU A 346 -12.97 19.43 -10.57
C LEU A 346 -14.11 18.99 -11.50
N PHE A 347 -15.33 19.37 -11.13
CA PHE A 347 -16.57 19.00 -11.83
C PHE A 347 -16.83 17.48 -11.86
N ASP A 348 -16.60 16.81 -10.73
CA ASP A 348 -16.89 15.38 -10.57
C ASP A 348 -18.27 15.02 -11.10
N SER A 349 -18.33 13.96 -11.91
CA SER A 349 -19.58 13.40 -12.43
C SER A 349 -20.40 14.37 -13.29
N ARG A 350 -19.84 15.50 -13.71
CA ARG A 350 -20.50 16.46 -14.61
C ARG A 350 -20.16 16.19 -16.06
N THR A 351 -21.15 16.38 -16.92
CA THR A 351 -20.96 16.43 -18.37
C THR A 351 -20.36 17.77 -18.82
N LEU A 352 -19.87 17.84 -20.07
CA LEU A 352 -19.37 19.09 -20.66
C LEU A 352 -20.42 20.21 -20.63
N GLU A 353 -21.69 19.88 -20.84
CA GLU A 353 -22.79 20.86 -20.82
C GLU A 353 -23.08 21.37 -19.41
N GLU A 354 -22.99 20.51 -18.39
CA GLU A 354 -23.21 20.89 -16.97
C GLU A 354 -22.04 21.68 -16.38
N ALA A 355 -20.81 21.42 -16.82
CA ALA A 355 -19.64 22.16 -16.39
C ALA A 355 -19.53 23.53 -17.08
N GLY A 356 -19.97 23.62 -18.35
CA GLY A 356 -20.24 24.87 -19.06
C GLY A 356 -19.09 25.88 -19.05
N GLU A 357 -19.44 27.16 -18.94
CA GLU A 357 -18.49 28.29 -18.98
C GLU A 357 -17.50 28.30 -17.80
N THR A 358 -17.91 27.79 -16.64
CA THR A 358 -17.04 27.68 -15.45
C THR A 358 -15.87 26.74 -15.70
N ARG A 359 -16.05 25.72 -16.55
CA ARG A 359 -14.96 24.83 -16.97
C ARG A 359 -13.96 25.54 -17.87
N ASP A 360 -14.43 26.37 -18.78
CA ASP A 360 -13.54 27.15 -19.66
C ASP A 360 -12.74 28.19 -18.86
N GLU A 361 -13.36 28.81 -17.85
CA GLU A 361 -12.67 29.64 -16.87
C GLU A 361 -11.59 28.85 -16.14
N LEU A 362 -11.92 27.68 -15.57
CA LEU A 362 -10.94 26.81 -14.90
C LEU A 362 -9.74 26.48 -15.80
N LEU A 363 -9.98 26.10 -17.06
CA LEU A 363 -8.92 25.80 -18.01
C LEU A 363 -8.04 27.02 -18.32
N SER A 364 -8.59 28.23 -18.27
CA SER A 364 -7.80 29.45 -18.34
C SER A 364 -6.96 29.67 -17.08
N LEU A 365 -7.55 29.47 -15.90
CA LEU A 365 -6.86 29.63 -14.62
C LEU A 365 -5.70 28.65 -14.46
N ILE A 366 -5.88 27.38 -14.84
CA ILE A 366 -4.81 26.37 -14.86
C ILE A 366 -3.61 26.87 -15.68
N ARG A 367 -3.85 27.42 -16.88
CA ARG A 367 -2.78 27.99 -17.71
C ARG A 367 -2.14 29.22 -17.07
N THR A 368 -2.93 30.13 -16.49
CA THR A 368 -2.44 31.34 -15.82
C THR A 368 -1.56 31.03 -14.61
N LEU A 369 -1.95 30.02 -13.83
CA LEU A 369 -1.22 29.58 -12.63
C LEU A 369 -0.04 28.65 -12.97
N GLY A 370 0.09 28.25 -14.24
CA GLY A 370 1.12 27.29 -14.68
C GLY A 370 0.93 25.90 -14.07
N LEU A 371 -0.31 25.52 -13.78
CA LEU A 371 -0.66 24.20 -13.25
C LEU A 371 -0.70 23.17 -14.37
N GLU A 372 -0.37 21.93 -14.04
CA GLU A 372 -0.41 20.85 -15.01
C GLU A 372 -1.77 20.15 -15.03
N ARG A 373 -2.43 20.21 -16.17
CA ARG A 373 -3.60 19.37 -16.44
C ARG A 373 -3.15 18.00 -16.95
N VAL A 374 -3.75 16.95 -16.40
CA VAL A 374 -3.55 15.55 -16.84
C VAL A 374 -4.80 15.00 -17.51
N ASP A 375 -4.64 13.87 -18.21
CA ASP A 375 -5.78 13.14 -18.79
C ASP A 375 -6.62 12.50 -17.68
N ALA A 376 -7.94 12.55 -17.86
CA ALA A 376 -8.87 11.92 -16.92
C ALA A 376 -8.77 10.38 -17.01
N PRO A 377 -8.89 9.66 -15.88
CA PRO A 377 -8.82 8.21 -15.88
C PRO A 377 -10.00 7.57 -16.63
N PRO A 378 -9.86 6.32 -17.11
CA PRO A 378 -10.96 5.61 -17.77
C PRO A 378 -12.20 5.53 -16.88
N GLY A 379 -13.34 6.03 -17.38
CA GLY A 379 -14.62 6.04 -16.67
C GLY A 379 -14.98 7.35 -15.96
N ALA A 380 -14.08 8.34 -15.97
CA ALA A 380 -14.39 9.72 -15.58
C ALA A 380 -15.43 10.35 -16.52
N ALA A 381 -16.24 11.28 -16.01
CA ALA A 381 -17.19 12.02 -16.84
C ALA A 381 -16.46 13.04 -17.75
N ASP A 382 -16.97 13.26 -18.96
CA ASP A 382 -16.32 14.12 -19.97
C ASP A 382 -16.11 15.58 -19.53
N GLY A 383 -16.89 16.05 -18.54
CA GLY A 383 -16.77 17.39 -17.97
C GLY A 383 -15.66 17.52 -16.92
N GLU A 384 -15.16 16.41 -16.38
CA GLU A 384 -14.13 16.43 -15.33
C GLU A 384 -12.83 17.07 -15.81
N VAL A 385 -12.17 17.77 -14.88
CA VAL A 385 -10.84 18.34 -15.09
C VAL A 385 -9.92 17.86 -13.98
N TRP A 386 -8.88 17.14 -14.39
CA TRP A 386 -7.86 16.59 -13.50
C TRP A 386 -6.61 17.46 -13.60
N VAL A 387 -6.22 18.05 -12.48
CA VAL A 387 -5.06 18.94 -12.38
C VAL A 387 -4.10 18.32 -11.38
N ARG A 388 -2.84 18.12 -11.75
CA ARG A 388 -1.83 17.69 -10.81
C ARG A 388 -1.76 18.70 -9.68
N THR A 389 -1.81 18.21 -8.46
CA THR A 389 -1.77 19.06 -7.29
C THR A 389 -0.45 19.86 -7.22
N ASP A 390 -0.49 21.06 -6.64
CA ASP A 390 0.64 21.98 -6.54
C ASP A 390 0.75 22.55 -5.11
N PRO A 391 1.92 22.44 -4.44
CA PRO A 391 2.10 22.92 -3.06
C PRO A 391 1.73 24.40 -2.84
N ARG A 392 1.86 25.23 -3.89
CA ARG A 392 1.48 26.65 -3.86
C ARG A 392 -0.02 26.85 -3.76
N ILE A 393 -0.80 25.88 -4.25
CA ILE A 393 -2.27 25.87 -4.20
C ILE A 393 -2.74 25.20 -2.91
N ASP A 394 -2.10 24.09 -2.49
CA ASP A 394 -2.46 23.34 -1.29
C ASP A 394 -2.52 24.22 -0.03
N SER A 395 -1.52 25.10 0.14
CA SER A 395 -1.46 26.03 1.28
C SER A 395 -2.59 27.06 1.30
N GLU A 396 -3.21 27.35 0.15
CA GLU A 396 -4.41 28.18 0.08
C GLU A 396 -5.67 27.35 0.24
N LEU A 397 -5.75 26.14 -0.32
CA LEU A 397 -6.92 25.26 -0.18
C LEU A 397 -7.26 24.92 1.27
N GLU A 398 -6.27 24.82 2.16
CA GLU A 398 -6.50 24.68 3.62
C GLU A 398 -7.37 25.80 4.22
N ARG A 399 -7.47 26.97 3.56
CA ARG A 399 -8.32 28.09 3.98
C ARG A 399 -9.75 28.02 3.41
N TRP A 400 -9.99 27.14 2.44
CA TRP A 400 -11.25 26.98 1.72
C TRP A 400 -11.96 25.64 2.01
N SER A 401 -11.23 24.66 2.57
CA SER A 401 -11.76 23.42 3.16
C SER A 401 -12.34 23.66 4.55
#